data_AF-W1V474-F1
#
_entry.id   AF-W1V474-F1
#
_cell.length_a   1.000
_cell.length_b   1.000
_cell.length_c   1.000
_cell.angle_alpha   90.00
_cell.angle_beta   90.00
_cell.angle_gamma   90.00
#
_symmetry.space_group_name_H-M   'P 1'
#
loop_
_entity.id
_entity.type
_entity.pdbx_description
1 polymer ?
#
loop_
_entity_poly.entity_id
_entity_poly.type
_entity_poly.pdbx_seq_one_letter_code
_entity_poly.pdbx_strand_id
1 'polypeptide(L)'
;HTLSLDEIHQLTSTMKQQVSNNISSPYRINYYASYIATKIALGTGMRLGEVFGLCWDCVDLIHGTISVRRTIQTGTKRQVFQDTKNKTSRRCILISQELQNELTTYKEFQSNYAKELGDKWADSYGVVISGTFGEILSTSNFKSRYFIPILKQLDLDHITFHDL
;
A
#
# COMPACT_ATOMS: atom_id res chain seq x y z
N HIS A 1 11.86 17.70 1.92
CA HIS A 1 11.07 18.61 1.08
C HIS A 1 9.68 17.99 1.00
N THR A 2 8.62 18.75 1.25
CA THR A 2 7.25 18.22 1.19
C THR A 2 6.76 18.36 -0.24
N LEU A 3 6.19 17.28 -0.81
CA LEU A 3 5.61 17.33 -2.14
C LEU A 3 4.52 18.42 -2.23
N SER A 4 4.54 19.18 -3.31
CA SER A 4 3.44 20.06 -3.69
C SER A 4 2.20 19.25 -4.11
N LEU A 5 1.03 19.89 -4.09
CA LEU A 5 -0.22 19.25 -4.53
C LEU A 5 -0.15 18.76 -5.98
N ASP A 6 0.53 19.50 -6.86
CA ASP A 6 0.70 19.13 -8.26
C ASP A 6 1.58 17.89 -8.40
N GLU A 7 2.69 17.80 -7.65
CA GLU A 7 3.56 16.61 -7.65
C GLU A 7 2.85 15.39 -7.06
N ILE A 8 2.05 15.56 -6.00
CA ILE A 8 1.19 14.50 -5.44
C ILE A 8 0.21 14.01 -6.50
N HIS A 9 -0.45 14.93 -7.21
CA HIS A 9 -1.41 14.58 -8.25
C HIS A 9 -0.73 13.87 -9.43
N GLN A 10 0.44 14.33 -9.87
CA GLN A 10 1.22 13.68 -10.92
C GLN A 10 1.66 12.27 -10.50
N LEU A 11 2.26 12.12 -9.32
CA LEU A 11 2.70 10.84 -8.78
C LEU A 11 1.55 9.83 -8.72
N THR A 12 0.42 10.23 -8.11
CA THR A 12 -0.75 9.35 -7.96
C THR A 12 -1.38 9.00 -9.31
N SER A 13 -1.47 9.95 -10.23
CA SER A 13 -2.00 9.72 -11.58
C SER A 13 -1.11 8.79 -12.40
N THR A 14 0.21 8.98 -12.38
CA THR A 14 1.17 8.12 -13.09
C THR A 14 1.17 6.70 -12.52
N MET A 15 1.12 6.55 -11.20
CA MET A 15 0.98 5.23 -10.56
C MET A 15 -0.33 4.54 -10.98
N LYS A 16 -1.46 5.27 -10.96
CA LYS A 16 -2.76 4.74 -11.39
C LYS A 16 -2.74 4.31 -12.86
N GLN A 17 -2.11 5.10 -13.73
CA GLN A 17 -1.93 4.74 -15.14
C GLN A 17 -1.10 3.46 -15.31
N GLN A 18 -0.05 3.26 -14.49
CA GLN A 18 0.71 2.00 -14.51
C GLN A 18 -0.16 0.78 -14.14
N VAL A 19 -1.11 0.92 -13.22
CA VAL A 19 -2.07 -0.15 -12.90
C VAL A 19 -2.85 -0.53 -14.15
N SER A 20 -3.45 0.45 -14.83
CA SER A 20 -4.23 0.21 -16.05
C SER A 20 -3.40 -0.41 -17.17
N ASN A 21 -2.18 0.10 -17.40
CA ASN A 21 -1.29 -0.40 -18.44
C ASN A 21 -0.83 -1.85 -18.20
N ASN A 22 -0.84 -2.31 -16.94
CA ASN A 22 -0.38 -3.64 -16.55
C ASN A 22 -1.52 -4.54 -16.06
N ILE A 23 -2.77 -4.22 -16.37
CA ILE A 23 -3.92 -4.98 -15.87
C ILE A 23 -3.92 -6.45 -16.34
N SER A 24 -3.30 -6.74 -17.49
CA SER A 24 -3.15 -8.11 -18.01
C SER A 24 -1.88 -8.82 -17.52
N SER A 25 -1.03 -8.14 -16.74
CA SER A 25 0.22 -8.70 -16.22
C SER A 25 -0.05 -9.76 -15.15
N PRO A 26 0.75 -10.84 -15.07
CA PRO A 26 0.71 -11.74 -13.92
C PRO A 26 1.05 -11.01 -12.61
N TYR A 27 1.80 -9.90 -12.68
CA TYR A 27 2.18 -9.07 -11.54
C TYR A 27 1.24 -7.88 -11.30
N ARG A 28 0.07 -7.83 -11.94
CA ARG A 28 -0.89 -6.71 -11.86
C ARG A 28 -1.22 -6.28 -10.42
N ILE A 29 -1.30 -7.24 -9.50
CA ILE A 29 -1.56 -6.95 -8.10
C ILE A 29 -0.44 -6.14 -7.45
N ASN A 30 0.82 -6.32 -7.85
CA ASN A 30 1.94 -5.56 -7.29
C ASN A 30 1.88 -4.09 -7.74
N TYR A 31 1.45 -3.82 -8.97
CA TYR A 31 1.24 -2.44 -9.46
C TYR A 31 0.12 -1.76 -8.65
N TYR A 32 -1.01 -2.43 -8.48
CA TYR A 32 -2.15 -1.88 -7.74
C TYR A 32 -1.81 -1.71 -6.25
N ALA A 33 -1.19 -2.72 -5.63
CA ALA A 33 -0.72 -2.65 -4.25
C ALA A 33 0.26 -1.49 -4.03
N SER A 34 1.16 -1.23 -5.00
CA SER A 34 2.09 -0.11 -4.93
C SER A 34 1.37 1.24 -5.00
N TYR A 35 0.40 1.39 -5.90
CA TYR A 35 -0.44 2.60 -5.96
C TYR A 35 -1.19 2.84 -4.65
N ILE A 36 -1.83 1.80 -4.09
CA ILE A 36 -2.56 1.90 -2.83
C ILE A 36 -1.64 2.20 -1.65
N ALA A 37 -0.45 1.60 -1.58
CA ALA A 37 0.53 1.91 -0.54
C ALA A 37 0.90 3.39 -0.53
N THR A 38 1.14 3.97 -1.71
CA THR A 38 1.44 5.41 -1.86
C THR A 38 0.24 6.28 -1.49
N LYS A 39 -0.99 5.93 -1.92
CA LYS A 39 -2.20 6.68 -1.57
C LYS A 39 -2.49 6.66 -0.07
N ILE A 40 -2.28 5.53 0.61
CA ILE A 40 -2.41 5.45 2.07
C ILE A 40 -1.38 6.35 2.73
N ALA A 41 -0.10 6.28 2.33
CA ALA A 41 0.95 7.11 2.91
C ALA A 41 0.62 8.61 2.81
N LEU A 42 0.31 9.09 1.60
CA LEU A 42 -0.08 10.48 1.34
C LEU A 42 -1.34 10.91 2.11
N GLY A 43 -2.32 10.03 2.26
CA GLY A 43 -3.58 10.33 2.92
C GLY A 43 -3.54 10.25 4.45
N THR A 44 -2.52 9.62 5.04
CA THR A 44 -2.51 9.29 6.47
C THR A 44 -1.20 9.62 7.20
N GLY A 45 -0.12 9.90 6.48
CA GLY A 45 1.23 10.06 7.04
C GLY A 45 1.75 8.78 7.73
N MET A 46 1.22 7.61 7.38
CA MET A 46 1.68 6.34 7.95
C MET A 46 3.09 5.99 7.48
N ARG A 47 3.91 5.49 8.40
CA ARG A 47 5.27 5.01 8.07
C ARG A 47 5.19 3.78 7.18
N LEU A 48 6.22 3.55 6.35
CA LEU A 48 6.31 2.40 5.44
C LEU A 48 5.95 1.06 6.11
N GLY A 49 6.49 0.80 7.30
CA GLY A 49 6.21 -0.44 8.04
C GLY A 49 4.76 -0.54 8.52
N GLU A 50 4.11 0.58 8.84
CA GLU A 50 2.70 0.63 9.24
C GLU A 50 1.80 0.37 8.02
N VAL A 51 2.12 0.96 6.86
CA VAL A 51 1.36 0.76 5.61
C VAL A 51 1.42 -0.69 5.15
N PHE A 52 2.62 -1.28 5.12
CA PHE A 52 2.80 -2.66 4.66
C PHE A 52 2.36 -3.70 5.71
N GLY A 53 2.27 -3.31 6.98
CA GLY A 53 1.70 -4.13 8.05
C GLY A 53 0.19 -3.99 8.20
N LEU A 54 -0.47 -3.20 7.35
CA LEU A 54 -1.90 -2.98 7.41
C LEU A 54 -2.67 -4.20 6.91
N CYS A 55 -3.67 -4.62 7.68
CA CYS A 55 -4.60 -5.69 7.32
C CYS A 55 -6.02 -5.11 7.16
N TRP A 56 -6.88 -5.79 6.40
CA TRP A 56 -8.26 -5.36 6.15
C TRP A 56 -9.11 -5.31 7.42
N ASP A 57 -8.75 -6.03 8.48
CA ASP A 57 -9.39 -5.94 9.81
C ASP A 57 -9.18 -4.59 10.51
N CYS A 58 -8.23 -3.79 10.02
CA CYS A 58 -7.90 -2.46 10.51
C CYS A 58 -8.46 -1.33 9.64
N VAL A 59 -9.15 -1.65 8.55
CA VAL A 59 -9.70 -0.66 7.60
C VAL A 59 -11.21 -0.70 7.66
N ASP A 60 -11.80 0.35 8.24
CA ASP A 60 -13.25 0.56 8.26
C ASP A 60 -13.64 1.46 7.08
N LEU A 61 -14.10 0.84 6.00
CA LEU A 61 -14.54 1.55 4.79
C LEU A 61 -15.93 2.19 4.94
N ILE A 62 -16.71 1.82 5.97
CA ILE A 62 -18.05 2.38 6.21
C ILE A 62 -17.89 3.73 6.92
N HIS A 63 -17.03 3.78 7.94
CA HIS A 63 -16.79 4.98 8.73
C HIS A 63 -15.58 5.79 8.21
N GLY A 64 -14.86 5.29 7.21
CA GLY A 64 -13.71 5.95 6.62
C GLY A 64 -12.55 6.09 7.59
N THR A 65 -12.16 5.00 8.26
CA THR A 65 -11.05 5.02 9.23
C THR A 65 -10.04 3.90 9.04
N ILE A 66 -8.78 4.19 9.39
CA ILE A 66 -7.70 3.20 9.48
C ILE A 66 -7.16 3.16 10.91
N SER A 67 -7.16 1.97 11.50
CA SER A 67 -6.57 1.69 12.81
C SER A 67 -5.13 1.21 12.67
N VAL A 68 -4.16 1.99 13.14
CA VAL A 68 -2.75 1.57 13.12
C VAL A 68 -2.46 0.65 14.31
N ARG A 69 -2.44 -0.66 14.07
CA ARG A 69 -2.25 -1.68 15.13
C ARG A 69 -0.95 -2.48 15.02
N ARG A 70 -0.42 -2.61 13.80
CA ARG A 70 0.70 -3.49 13.47
C ARG A 70 1.71 -2.74 12.59
N THR A 71 2.96 -3.16 12.64
CA THR A 71 4.01 -2.69 11.75
C THR A 71 4.86 -3.88 11.31
N ILE A 72 5.39 -3.82 10.09
CA ILE A 72 6.43 -4.75 9.65
C ILE A 72 7.81 -4.17 9.96
N GLN A 73 8.70 -5.01 10.46
CA GLN A 73 10.12 -4.67 10.56
C GLN A 73 10.85 -5.08 9.28
N THR A 74 11.43 -4.11 8.58
CA THR A 74 12.25 -4.35 7.39
C THR A 74 13.71 -4.56 7.81
N GLY A 75 14.29 -5.73 7.56
CA GLY A 75 15.70 -6.01 7.88
C GLY A 75 16.02 -7.48 8.19
N THR A 76 15.01 -8.29 8.53
CA THR A 76 15.12 -9.75 8.68
C THR A 76 14.59 -10.47 7.44
N LYS A 77 15.08 -11.67 7.13
CA LYS A 77 14.66 -12.52 5.98
C LYS A 77 13.14 -12.79 5.90
N ARG A 78 12.35 -12.40 6.91
CA ARG A 78 10.90 -12.48 6.97
C ARG A 78 10.33 -11.17 7.49
N GLN A 79 9.21 -10.75 6.92
CA GLN A 79 8.39 -9.67 7.46
C GLN A 79 7.68 -10.21 8.70
N VAL A 80 8.00 -9.65 9.86
CA VAL A 80 7.41 -10.06 11.13
C VAL A 80 6.41 -9.00 11.56
N PHE A 81 5.17 -9.40 11.79
CA PHE A 81 4.19 -8.54 12.44
C PHE A 81 4.68 -8.24 13.86
N GLN A 82 4.90 -6.96 14.14
CA GLN A 82 5.04 -6.49 15.50
C GLN A 82 3.77 -5.74 15.88
N ASP A 83 3.16 -6.18 16.98
CA ASP A 83 2.18 -5.33 17.65
C ASP A 83 2.88 -4.04 18.06
N THR A 84 2.19 -2.91 17.86
CA THR A 84 2.70 -1.64 18.34
C THR A 84 2.79 -1.71 19.87
N LYS A 85 4.02 -1.83 20.39
CA LYS A 85 4.28 -1.89 21.83
C LYS A 85 3.71 -0.62 22.46
N ASN A 86 2.66 -0.80 23.27
CA ASN A 86 1.89 0.15 24.09
C ASN A 86 0.52 0.59 23.53
N LYS A 87 -0.50 0.53 24.41
CA LYS A 87 -1.89 0.98 24.17
C LYS A 87 -1.99 2.42 23.63
N THR A 88 -0.99 3.26 23.87
CA THR A 88 -0.86 4.65 23.42
C THR A 88 -0.45 4.81 21.95
N SER A 89 0.07 3.78 21.28
CA SER A 89 0.48 3.84 19.86
C SER A 89 -0.65 3.54 18.87
N ARG A 90 -1.81 3.08 19.34
CA ARG A 90 -2.95 2.76 18.47
C ARG A 90 -3.71 4.03 18.16
N ARG A 91 -3.46 4.60 16.99
CA ARG A 91 -4.20 5.76 16.47
C ARG A 91 -5.22 5.31 15.43
N CYS A 92 -6.37 5.98 15.43
CA CYS A 92 -7.39 5.88 14.41
C CYS A 92 -7.26 7.11 13.51
N ILE A 93 -7.09 6.91 12.20
CA ILE A 93 -6.87 7.97 11.22
C ILE A 93 -8.11 8.02 10.32
N LEU A 94 -8.72 9.20 10.20
CA LEU A 94 -9.79 9.44 9.23
C LEU A 94 -9.19 9.50 7.82
N ILE A 95 -9.83 8.83 6.87
CA ILE A 95 -9.43 8.83 5.46
C ILE A 95 -10.48 9.53 4.60
N SER A 96 -10.00 10.23 3.56
CA SER A 96 -10.88 10.93 2.62
C SER A 96 -11.82 9.96 1.89
N GLN A 97 -12.96 10.45 1.41
CA GLN A 97 -13.90 9.65 0.61
C GLN A 97 -13.23 9.07 -0.64
N GLU A 98 -12.29 9.81 -1.22
CA GLU A 98 -11.51 9.36 -2.37
C GLU A 98 -10.68 8.10 -2.03
N LEU A 99 -9.95 8.12 -0.91
CA LEU A 99 -9.17 6.97 -0.47
C LEU A 99 -10.07 5.78 -0.10
N GLN A 100 -11.24 6.02 0.50
CA GLN A 100 -12.23 4.97 0.79
C GLN A 100 -12.70 4.27 -0.49
N ASN A 101 -13.03 5.05 -1.53
CA ASN A 101 -13.48 4.50 -2.80
C ASN A 101 -12.38 3.67 -3.46
N GLU A 102 -11.14 4.19 -3.49
CA GLU A 102 -9.98 3.47 -4.05
C GLU A 102 -9.68 2.17 -3.30
N LEU A 103 -9.74 2.19 -1.95
CA LEU A 103 -9.57 0.99 -1.14
C LEU A 103 -10.69 -0.02 -1.34
N THR A 104 -11.93 0.43 -1.57
CA THR A 104 -13.08 -0.44 -1.85
C THR A 104 -12.87 -1.18 -3.17
N THR A 105 -12.55 -0.45 -4.25
CA THR A 105 -12.25 -1.04 -5.56
C THR A 105 -11.06 -2.00 -5.48
N TYR A 106 -10.01 -1.61 -4.74
CA TYR A 106 -8.84 -2.47 -4.57
C TYR A 106 -9.15 -3.74 -3.77
N LYS A 107 -9.98 -3.67 -2.73
CA LYS A 107 -10.40 -4.83 -1.95
C LYS A 107 -11.15 -5.85 -2.80
N GLU A 108 -12.04 -5.38 -3.66
CA GLU A 108 -12.76 -6.23 -4.61
C GLU A 108 -11.80 -6.86 -5.63
N PHE A 109 -10.90 -6.06 -6.20
CA PHE A 109 -9.87 -6.54 -7.11
C PHE A 109 -9.01 -7.63 -6.47
N GLN A 110 -8.50 -7.40 -5.25
CA GLN A 110 -7.66 -8.35 -4.52
C GLN A 110 -8.43 -9.65 -4.23
N SER A 111 -9.69 -9.55 -3.81
CA SER A 111 -10.55 -10.72 -3.56
C SER A 111 -10.76 -11.56 -4.82
N ASN A 112 -10.99 -10.92 -5.97
CA ASN A 112 -11.11 -11.62 -7.24
C ASN A 112 -9.77 -12.24 -7.67
N TYR A 113 -8.67 -11.51 -7.53
CA TYR A 113 -7.32 -12.02 -7.81
C TYR A 113 -6.97 -13.24 -6.94
N ALA A 114 -7.30 -13.23 -5.65
CA ALA A 114 -7.12 -14.34 -4.75
C ALA A 114 -7.93 -15.58 -5.19
N LYS A 115 -9.18 -15.39 -5.60
CA LYS A 115 -10.03 -16.47 -6.14
C LYS A 115 -9.45 -17.06 -7.43
N GLU A 116 -8.92 -16.22 -8.31
CA GLU A 116 -8.28 -16.67 -9.56
C GLU A 116 -7.02 -17.51 -9.32
N LEU A 117 -6.26 -17.20 -8.26
CA LEU A 117 -5.07 -17.96 -7.89
C LEU A 117 -5.38 -19.25 -7.12
N GLY A 118 -6.54 -19.32 -6.45
CA GLY A 118 -6.95 -20.47 -5.66
C GLY A 118 -5.92 -20.82 -4.59
N ASP A 119 -5.50 -22.09 -4.54
CA ASP A 119 -4.59 -22.63 -3.53
C ASP A 119 -3.19 -21.98 -3.52
N LYS A 120 -2.83 -21.24 -4.57
CA LYS A 120 -1.56 -20.48 -4.62
C LYS A 120 -1.61 -19.18 -3.81
N TRP A 121 -2.80 -18.72 -3.43
CA TRP A 121 -2.97 -17.53 -2.62
C TRP A 121 -2.71 -17.84 -1.14
N ALA A 122 -1.56 -17.42 -0.63
CA ALA A 122 -1.06 -17.69 0.71
C ALA A 122 -1.13 -16.47 1.64
N ASP A 123 -2.31 -15.83 1.73
CA ASP A 123 -2.56 -14.79 2.72
C ASP A 123 -3.19 -15.35 4.00
N SER A 124 -2.43 -15.34 5.09
CA SER A 124 -2.91 -15.78 6.41
C SER A 124 -3.42 -14.64 7.30
N TYR A 125 -3.19 -13.39 6.93
CA TYR A 125 -3.41 -12.23 7.81
C TYR A 125 -4.40 -11.21 7.24
N GLY A 126 -4.85 -11.37 5.99
CA GLY A 126 -5.75 -10.43 5.33
C GLY A 126 -5.03 -9.12 5.03
N VAL A 127 -3.83 -9.18 4.47
CA VAL A 127 -2.97 -8.00 4.28
C VAL A 127 -3.51 -7.10 3.18
N VAL A 128 -3.46 -5.79 3.41
CA VAL A 128 -3.86 -4.81 2.38
C VAL A 128 -2.82 -4.78 1.27
N ILE A 129 -1.53 -4.63 1.61
CA ILE A 129 -0.47 -4.53 0.61
C ILE A 129 0.13 -5.91 0.31
N SER A 130 -0.57 -6.69 -0.50
CA SER A 130 -0.15 -8.05 -0.90
C SER A 130 0.72 -8.06 -2.16
N GLY A 131 1.64 -9.01 -2.22
CA GLY A 131 2.36 -9.44 -3.41
C GLY A 131 1.54 -10.40 -4.27
N THR A 132 2.25 -11.12 -5.14
CA THR A 132 1.65 -11.96 -6.19
C THR A 132 1.01 -13.22 -5.63
N PHE A 133 1.46 -13.75 -4.50
CA PHE A 133 0.94 -14.98 -3.91
C PHE A 133 0.31 -14.74 -2.53
N GLY A 134 -0.18 -13.53 -2.25
CA GLY A 134 -0.87 -13.20 -1.01
C GLY A 134 0.04 -12.90 0.19
N GLU A 135 1.34 -13.12 0.07
CA GLU A 135 2.33 -12.63 1.03
C GLU A 135 2.38 -11.09 1.00
N ILE A 136 2.96 -10.47 2.03
CA ILE A 136 3.13 -9.01 2.00
C ILE A 136 4.13 -8.64 0.91
N LEU A 137 3.79 -7.64 0.09
CA LEU A 137 4.69 -7.14 -0.95
C LEU A 137 6.02 -6.73 -0.31
N SER A 138 7.14 -7.21 -0.86
CA SER A 138 8.46 -6.81 -0.37
C SER A 138 8.64 -5.30 -0.49
N THR A 139 8.96 -4.62 0.61
CA THR A 139 9.23 -3.18 0.62
C THR A 139 10.41 -2.80 -0.29
N SER A 140 11.40 -3.69 -0.44
CA SER A 140 12.50 -3.51 -1.39
C SER A 140 12.02 -3.61 -2.84
N ASN A 141 11.10 -4.54 -3.15
CA ASN A 141 10.51 -4.64 -4.50
C ASN A 141 9.61 -3.44 -4.78
N PHE A 142 8.76 -3.04 -3.82
CA PHE A 142 7.97 -1.81 -3.90
C PHE A 142 8.85 -0.60 -4.28
N LYS A 143 9.90 -0.34 -3.49
CA LYS A 143 10.80 0.79 -3.72
C LYS A 143 11.49 0.72 -5.08
N SER A 144 12.16 -0.40 -5.37
CA SER A 144 13.05 -0.50 -6.53
C SER A 144 12.31 -0.67 -7.86
N ARG A 145 11.14 -1.32 -7.88
CA ARG A 145 10.43 -1.67 -9.12
C ARG A 145 9.25 -0.78 -9.44
N TYR A 146 8.64 -0.14 -8.44
CA TYR A 146 7.37 0.56 -8.63
C TYR A 146 7.46 2.03 -8.21
N PHE A 147 8.07 2.33 -7.07
CA PHE A 147 8.10 3.70 -6.54
C PHE A 147 9.22 4.55 -7.14
N ILE A 148 10.49 4.15 -6.97
CA ILE A 148 11.65 4.92 -7.45
C ILE A 148 11.63 5.14 -8.97
N PRO A 149 11.25 4.15 -9.81
CA PRO A 149 11.18 4.38 -11.26
C PRO A 149 10.20 5.50 -11.65
N ILE A 150 9.07 5.63 -10.94
CA ILE A 150 8.08 6.69 -11.20
C ILE A 150 8.60 8.03 -10.70
N LEU A 151 9.24 8.08 -9.53
CA LEU A 151 9.86 9.31 -9.06
C LEU A 151 10.90 9.83 -10.07
N LYS A 152 11.74 8.94 -10.61
CA LYS A 152 12.71 9.31 -11.66
C LYS A 152 12.04 9.80 -12.94
N GLN A 153 10.89 9.23 -13.32
CA GLN A 153 10.13 9.69 -14.48
C GLN A 153 9.57 11.11 -14.29
N LEU A 154 9.31 11.50 -13.04
CA LEU A 154 8.74 12.80 -12.68
C LEU A 154 9.80 13.80 -12.19
N ASP A 155 11.09 13.46 -12.27
CA ASP A 155 12.20 14.26 -11.73
C ASP A 155 12.09 14.53 -10.20
N LEU A 156 11.49 13.58 -9.47
CA LEU A 156 11.27 13.59 -8.01
C LEU A 156 12.18 12.62 -7.24
N ASP A 157 13.34 12.29 -7.78
CA ASP A 157 14.26 11.27 -7.23
C ASP A 157 14.86 11.62 -5.85
N HIS A 158 14.74 12.88 -5.43
CA HIS A 158 15.10 13.37 -4.11
C HIS A 158 14.08 13.03 -3.01
N ILE A 159 12.89 12.54 -3.36
CA ILE A 159 11.81 12.20 -2.44
C ILE A 159 11.94 10.75 -1.97
N THR A 160 11.81 10.53 -0.67
CA THR A 160 11.72 9.20 -0.08
C THR A 160 10.28 8.88 0.30
N PHE A 161 9.98 7.60 0.55
CA PHE A 161 8.66 7.21 1.07
C PHE A 161 8.34 7.88 2.43
N HIS A 162 9.36 8.28 3.19
CA HIS A 162 9.16 8.97 4.46
C HIS A 162 8.79 10.45 4.31
N ASP A 163 8.90 11.00 3.10
CA ASP A 163 8.50 12.36 2.76
C ASP A 163 7.07 12.44 2.21
N LEU A 164 6.38 11.28 2.08
CA LEU A 164 4.98 11.15 1.67
C LEU A 164 4.00 11.44 2.82
#